data_AF-L7VUV6-F1
#
_entry.id   AF-L7VUV6-F1
#
_cell.length_a   1.000
_cell.length_b   1.000
_cell.length_c   1.000
_cell.angle_alpha   90.00
_cell.angle_beta   90.00
_cell.angle_gamma   90.00
#
_symmetry.space_group_name_H-M   'P 1'
#
loop_
_entity.id
_entity.type
_entity.pdbx_description
1 polymer ?
#
loop_
_entity_poly.entity_id
_entity_poly.type
_entity_poly.pdbx_seq_one_letter_code
_entity_poly.pdbx_strand_id
1 'polypeptide(L)'
;MRISPRTTVNLYALGFVIAGVGQSVMNRRVGKNSRWGESGWQREVVIWNAGTVASIAALRATKGEPDRALATGFTALSAMFAANHMYAIVRENGGGVMTHVEALALNLGGIALGVAALRNAKDSGLAE
;
A
#
# COMPACT_ATOMS: atom_id res chain seq x y z
N MET A 1 18.64 13.17 -24.71
CA MET A 1 18.11 11.78 -24.69
C MET A 1 16.65 11.81 -24.29
N ARG A 2 15.74 11.23 -25.09
CA ARG A 2 14.35 11.00 -24.66
C ARG A 2 14.30 9.71 -23.84
N ILE A 3 13.80 9.81 -22.61
CA ILE A 3 13.60 8.66 -21.74
C ILE A 3 12.25 8.02 -22.11
N SER A 4 12.21 6.69 -22.24
CA SER A 4 10.95 6.00 -22.55
C SER A 4 9.97 6.07 -21.37
N PRO A 5 8.63 6.05 -21.60
CA PRO A 5 7.65 6.00 -20.51
C PRO A 5 7.89 4.85 -19.52
N ARG A 6 8.30 3.68 -20.03
CA ARG A 6 8.64 2.52 -19.20
C ARG A 6 9.84 2.80 -18.29
N THR A 7 10.86 3.46 -18.82
CA THR A 7 12.04 3.88 -18.04
C THR A 7 11.65 4.92 -16.99
N THR A 8 10.76 5.86 -17.31
CA THR A 8 10.22 6.83 -16.33
C THR A 8 9.54 6.12 -15.15
N VAL A 9 8.66 5.16 -15.43
CA VAL A 9 7.98 4.38 -14.38
C VAL A 9 8.96 3.51 -13.58
N ASN A 10 9.99 2.93 -14.21
CA ASN A 10 11.04 2.18 -13.50
C ASN A 10 11.81 3.06 -12.51
N LEU A 11 12.22 4.25 -12.94
CA LEU A 11 12.94 5.19 -12.08
C LEU A 11 12.06 5.66 -10.92
N TYR A 12 10.77 5.91 -11.19
CA TYR A 12 9.80 6.23 -10.15
C TYR A 12 9.66 5.11 -9.13
N ALA A 13 9.45 3.86 -9.58
CA ALA A 13 9.34 2.69 -8.70
C ALA A 13 10.60 2.49 -7.85
N LEU A 14 11.79 2.63 -8.46
CA LEU A 14 13.06 2.55 -7.75
C LEU A 14 13.17 3.63 -6.68
N GLY A 15 12.82 4.88 -7.00
CA GLY A 15 12.79 5.98 -6.04
C GLY A 15 11.85 5.70 -4.86
N PHE A 16 10.67 5.13 -5.13
CA PHE A 16 9.71 4.74 -4.10
C PHE A 16 10.22 3.63 -3.17
N VAL A 17 10.88 2.61 -3.74
CA VAL A 17 11.53 1.55 -2.96
C VAL A 17 12.64 2.14 -2.08
N ILE A 18 13.51 2.96 -2.64
CA ILE A 18 14.60 3.62 -1.89
C ILE A 18 14.03 4.50 -0.78
N ALA A 19 12.99 5.28 -1.06
CA ALA A 19 12.33 6.12 -0.06
C ALA A 19 11.72 5.27 1.07
N GLY A 20 11.03 4.17 0.74
CA GLY A 20 10.44 3.27 1.72
C GLY A 20 11.48 2.61 2.62
N VAL A 21 12.56 2.10 2.03
CA VAL A 21 13.69 1.50 2.78
C VAL A 21 14.41 2.55 3.62
N GLY A 22 14.73 3.70 3.03
CA GLY A 22 15.40 4.80 3.72
C GLY A 22 14.61 5.29 4.93
N GLN A 23 13.30 5.50 4.78
CA GLN A 23 12.44 5.92 5.88
C GLN A 23 12.21 4.81 6.92
N SER A 24 12.24 3.54 6.52
CA SER A 24 12.20 2.41 7.45
C SER A 24 13.44 2.36 8.34
N VAL A 25 14.63 2.47 7.74
CA VAL A 25 15.92 2.40 8.45
C VAL A 25 16.16 3.66 9.29
N MET A 26 15.78 4.82 8.77
CA MET A 26 16.02 6.11 9.41
C MET A 26 14.85 6.55 10.30
N ASN A 27 13.89 5.67 10.64
CA ASN A 27 12.60 6.07 11.22
C ASN A 27 12.72 7.00 12.44
N ARG A 28 13.67 6.74 13.35
CA ARG A 28 13.86 7.54 14.57
C ARG A 28 14.41 8.92 14.22
N ARG A 29 15.39 8.97 13.31
CA ARG A 29 15.97 10.23 12.84
C ARG A 29 14.94 11.05 12.08
N VAL A 30 14.18 10.43 11.17
CA VAL A 30 13.16 11.15 10.39
C VAL A 30 12.01 11.59 11.28
N GLY A 31 11.55 10.74 12.21
CA GLY A 31 10.51 11.08 13.19
C GLY A 31 10.90 12.27 14.08
N LYS A 32 12.09 12.22 14.72
CA LYS A 32 12.55 13.29 15.62
C LYS A 32 12.74 14.64 14.95
N ASN A 33 13.12 14.63 13.66
CA ASN A 33 13.36 15.86 12.90
C ASN A 33 12.16 16.26 12.03
N SER A 34 11.07 15.49 12.06
CA SER A 34 9.84 15.80 11.35
C SER A 34 8.98 16.75 12.18
N ARG A 35 8.31 17.71 11.52
CA ARG A 35 7.25 18.51 12.16
C ARG A 35 6.08 17.65 12.68
N TRP A 36 6.01 16.39 12.25
CA TRP A 36 4.98 15.40 12.58
C TRP A 36 5.42 14.43 13.70
N GLY A 37 6.66 14.57 14.22
CA GLY A 37 7.19 13.81 15.37
C GLY A 37 7.55 12.33 15.13
N GLU A 38 8.01 11.65 16.19
CA GLU A 38 8.14 10.19 16.23
C GLU A 38 6.76 9.54 16.42
N SER A 39 5.98 9.47 15.35
CA SER A 39 4.65 8.81 15.32
C SER A 39 4.62 7.64 14.33
N GLY A 40 3.59 6.79 14.44
CA GLY A 40 3.35 5.62 13.56
C GLY A 40 3.31 5.94 12.06
N TRP A 41 3.19 7.22 11.71
CA TRP A 41 3.31 7.82 10.38
C TRP A 41 4.42 7.21 9.49
N GLN A 42 5.63 6.96 10.00
CA GLN A 42 6.72 6.42 9.17
C GLN A 42 6.39 5.03 8.61
N ARG A 43 5.68 4.22 9.40
CA ARG A 43 5.24 2.90 8.96
C ARG A 43 4.17 3.00 7.89
N GLU A 44 3.29 3.98 7.99
CA GLU A 44 2.27 4.24 6.96
C GLU A 44 2.91 4.64 5.63
N VAL A 45 3.97 5.46 5.62
CA VAL A 45 4.67 5.80 4.36
C VAL A 45 5.27 4.56 3.69
N VAL A 46 5.82 3.62 4.47
CA VAL A 46 6.33 2.36 3.93
C VAL A 46 5.21 1.53 3.30
N ILE A 47 4.04 1.48 3.95
CA ILE A 47 2.85 0.80 3.44
C ILE A 47 2.37 1.44 2.13
N TRP A 48 2.27 2.77 2.09
CA TRP A 48 1.93 3.52 0.87
C TRP A 48 2.90 3.25 -0.28
N ASN A 49 4.21 3.23 0.01
CA ASN A 49 5.22 2.97 -1.00
C ASN A 49 5.14 1.53 -1.52
N ALA A 50 4.96 0.56 -0.63
CA ALA A 50 4.77 -0.85 -1.00
C ALA A 50 3.51 -1.04 -1.86
N GLY A 51 2.40 -0.38 -1.51
CA GLY A 51 1.16 -0.45 -2.28
C GLY A 51 1.33 0.12 -3.69
N THR A 52 2.03 1.25 -3.81
CA THR A 52 2.34 1.86 -5.11
C THR A 52 3.19 0.94 -5.99
N VAL A 53 4.22 0.31 -5.41
CA VAL A 53 5.07 -0.68 -6.11
C VAL A 53 4.25 -1.90 -6.54
N ALA A 54 3.35 -2.39 -5.67
CA ALA A 54 2.45 -3.49 -6.00
C ALA A 54 1.53 -3.15 -7.18
N SER A 55 0.94 -1.94 -7.22
CA SER A 55 0.14 -1.47 -8.37
C SER A 55 0.95 -1.46 -9.67
N ILE A 56 2.18 -0.94 -9.63
CA ILE A 56 3.07 -0.90 -10.81
C ILE A 56 3.44 -2.32 -11.26
N ALA A 57 3.70 -3.24 -10.34
CA ALA A 57 3.98 -4.64 -10.65
C ALA A 57 2.76 -5.32 -11.27
N ALA A 58 1.56 -5.10 -10.72
CA ALA A 58 0.31 -5.63 -11.25
C ALA A 58 0.03 -5.09 -12.66
N LEU A 59 0.23 -3.79 -12.91
CA LEU A 59 0.06 -3.17 -14.25
C LEU A 59 0.91 -3.86 -15.33
N ARG A 60 2.11 -4.31 -14.95
CA ARG A 60 3.02 -5.02 -15.86
C ARG A 60 2.57 -6.46 -16.09
N ALA A 61 2.05 -7.11 -15.06
CA ALA A 61 1.59 -8.49 -15.12
C ALA A 61 0.28 -8.63 -15.92
N THR A 62 -0.61 -7.63 -15.85
CA THR A 62 -1.93 -7.64 -16.52
C THR A 62 -1.89 -7.09 -17.95
N LYS A 63 -0.71 -7.01 -18.58
CA LYS A 63 -0.52 -6.55 -19.98
C LYS A 63 -1.20 -5.22 -20.33
N GLY A 64 -1.38 -4.33 -19.36
CA GLY A 64 -2.03 -3.03 -19.60
C GLY A 64 -3.55 -3.02 -19.37
N GLU A 65 -4.09 -3.92 -18.55
CA GLU A 65 -5.41 -3.73 -17.91
C GLU A 65 -5.26 -2.84 -16.65
N PRO A 66 -5.48 -1.52 -16.75
CA PRO A 66 -5.23 -0.61 -15.64
C PRO A 66 -6.15 -0.87 -14.45
N ASP A 67 -7.42 -1.16 -14.69
CA ASP A 67 -8.42 -1.31 -13.63
C ASP A 67 -8.14 -2.55 -12.77
N ARG A 68 -7.76 -3.66 -13.40
CA ARG A 68 -7.38 -4.88 -12.69
C ARG A 68 -6.12 -4.68 -11.85
N ALA A 69 -5.15 -3.95 -12.39
CA ALA A 69 -3.92 -3.66 -11.68
C ALA A 69 -4.13 -2.69 -10.50
N LEU A 70 -4.97 -1.67 -10.68
CA LEU A 70 -5.38 -0.76 -9.61
C LEU A 70 -6.14 -1.52 -8.52
N ALA A 71 -7.11 -2.36 -8.88
CA ALA A 71 -7.83 -3.20 -7.93
C ALA A 71 -6.89 -4.12 -7.14
N THR A 72 -5.91 -4.74 -7.81
CA THR A 72 -4.88 -5.57 -7.16
C THR A 72 -4.03 -4.75 -6.19
N GLY A 73 -3.51 -3.61 -6.63
CA GLY A 73 -2.66 -2.74 -5.83
C GLY A 73 -3.37 -2.13 -4.62
N PHE A 74 -4.60 -1.67 -4.78
CA PHE A 74 -5.41 -1.14 -3.67
C PHE A 74 -5.82 -2.24 -2.69
N THR A 75 -6.13 -3.46 -3.17
CA THR A 75 -6.38 -4.60 -2.29
C THR A 75 -5.16 -4.94 -1.45
N ALA A 76 -3.98 -4.98 -2.06
CA ALA A 76 -2.71 -5.20 -1.35
C ALA A 76 -2.43 -4.10 -0.32
N LEU A 77 -2.69 -2.83 -0.68
CA LEU A 77 -2.56 -1.69 0.22
C LEU A 77 -3.50 -1.82 1.43
N SER A 78 -4.78 -2.13 1.22
CA SER A 78 -5.73 -2.36 2.32
C SER A 78 -5.31 -3.53 3.21
N ALA A 79 -4.77 -4.61 2.65
CA ALA A 79 -4.23 -5.73 3.44
C ALA A 79 -3.06 -5.31 4.34
N MET A 80 -2.16 -4.47 3.85
CA MET A 80 -1.05 -3.95 4.66
C MET A 80 -1.52 -3.00 5.77
N PHE A 81 -2.52 -2.14 5.51
CA PHE A 81 -3.13 -1.32 6.55
C PHE A 81 -3.88 -2.15 7.60
N ALA A 82 -4.62 -3.17 7.18
CA ALA A 82 -5.28 -4.10 8.11
C ALA A 82 -4.24 -4.77 9.03
N ALA A 83 -3.15 -5.29 8.49
CA ALA A 83 -2.07 -5.88 9.28
C ALA A 83 -1.44 -4.85 10.25
N ASN A 84 -1.26 -3.60 9.82
CA ASN A 84 -0.74 -2.54 10.68
C ASN A 84 -1.66 -2.21 11.86
N HIS A 85 -2.96 -2.06 11.60
CA HIS A 85 -3.93 -1.78 12.66
C HIS A 85 -4.10 -2.95 13.61
N MET A 86 -4.10 -4.18 13.10
CA MET A 86 -4.09 -5.39 13.93
C MET A 86 -2.86 -5.42 14.85
N TYR A 87 -1.68 -5.07 14.34
CA TYR A 87 -0.47 -4.95 15.16
C TYR A 87 -0.62 -3.87 16.25
N ALA A 88 -1.21 -2.72 15.93
CA ALA A 88 -1.42 -1.64 16.89
C ALA A 88 -2.41 -2.05 18.00
N ILE A 89 -3.52 -2.72 17.66
CA ILE A 89 -4.50 -3.25 18.62
C ILE A 89 -3.85 -4.17 19.65
N VAL A 90 -2.92 -5.03 19.22
CA VAL A 90 -2.22 -5.97 20.12
C VAL A 90 -1.20 -5.28 21.03
N ARG A 91 -0.67 -4.13 20.60
CA ARG A 91 0.45 -3.44 21.26
C ARG A 91 0.03 -2.28 22.15
N GLU A 92 -1.08 -1.64 21.82
CA GLU A 92 -1.58 -0.46 22.53
C GLU A 92 -2.58 -0.83 23.61
N ASN A 93 -2.55 -0.07 24.71
CA ASN A 93 -3.54 -0.14 25.77
C ASN A 93 -4.18 1.24 25.94
N GLY A 94 -5.50 1.31 26.13
CA GLY A 94 -6.24 2.56 26.37
C GLY A 94 -7.15 2.98 25.22
N GLY A 95 -7.61 4.24 25.25
CA GLY A 95 -8.69 4.74 24.40
C GLY A 95 -8.41 4.75 22.88
N GLY A 96 -7.15 4.70 22.45
CA GLY A 96 -6.76 4.68 21.03
C GLY A 96 -7.04 3.36 20.29
N VAL A 97 -7.26 2.27 21.03
CA VAL A 97 -7.48 0.93 20.45
C VAL A 97 -8.71 0.90 19.54
N MET A 98 -9.78 1.62 19.90
CA MET A 98 -11.02 1.63 19.10
C MET A 98 -10.81 2.21 17.71
N THR A 99 -10.00 3.26 17.57
CA THR A 99 -9.65 3.84 16.26
C THR A 99 -8.94 2.81 15.37
N HIS A 100 -8.12 1.94 15.95
CA HIS A 100 -7.46 0.87 15.20
C HIS A 100 -8.41 -0.28 14.86
N VAL A 101 -9.39 -0.60 15.70
CA VAL A 101 -10.45 -1.58 15.38
C VAL A 101 -11.30 -1.09 14.20
N GLU A 102 -11.72 0.17 14.22
CA GLU A 102 -12.50 0.79 13.14
C GLU A 102 -11.70 0.79 11.82
N ALA A 103 -10.45 1.24 11.87
CA ALA A 103 -9.59 1.27 10.70
C ALA A 103 -9.29 -0.15 10.16
N LEU A 104 -9.13 -1.15 11.04
CA LEU A 104 -9.03 -2.56 10.64
C LEU A 104 -10.29 -3.00 9.90
N ALA A 105 -11.47 -2.75 10.46
CA ALA A 105 -12.74 -3.15 9.85
C ALA A 105 -12.93 -2.54 8.45
N LEU A 106 -12.63 -1.24 8.29
CA LEU A 106 -12.69 -0.56 6.99
C LEU A 106 -11.75 -1.19 5.96
N ASN A 107 -10.51 -1.51 6.37
CA ASN A 107 -9.55 -2.15 5.46
C ASN A 107 -9.95 -3.60 5.12
N LEU A 108 -10.53 -4.35 6.06
CA LEU A 108 -11.10 -5.67 5.77
C LEU A 108 -12.24 -5.59 4.75
N GLY A 109 -13.09 -4.57 4.85
CA GLY A 109 -14.12 -4.28 3.84
C GLY A 109 -13.52 -4.00 2.46
N GLY A 110 -12.47 -3.17 2.39
CA GLY A 110 -11.73 -2.90 1.15
C GLY A 110 -11.14 -4.17 0.53
N ILE A 111 -10.54 -5.04 1.35
CA ILE A 111 -10.02 -6.35 0.89
C ILE A 111 -11.13 -7.22 0.34
N ALA A 112 -12.24 -7.35 1.07
CA ALA A 112 -13.36 -8.20 0.66
C ALA A 112 -13.94 -7.74 -0.69
N LEU A 113 -14.18 -6.43 -0.85
CA LEU A 113 -14.67 -5.84 -2.10
C LEU A 113 -13.67 -5.99 -3.24
N GLY A 114 -12.38 -5.74 -3.00
CA GLY A 114 -11.33 -5.88 -4.00
C GLY A 114 -11.15 -7.33 -4.48
N VAL A 115 -11.17 -8.30 -3.56
CA VAL A 115 -11.12 -9.74 -3.89
C VAL A 115 -12.36 -10.15 -4.68
N ALA A 116 -13.55 -9.71 -4.29
CA ALA A 116 -14.78 -9.99 -5.02
C ALA A 116 -14.74 -9.43 -6.45
N ALA A 117 -14.31 -8.18 -6.62
CA ALA A 117 -14.16 -7.56 -7.93
C ALA A 117 -13.17 -8.32 -8.84
N LEU A 118 -12.01 -8.72 -8.30
CA LEU A 118 -11.00 -9.47 -9.04
C LEU A 118 -11.46 -10.88 -9.43
N ARG A 119 -12.31 -11.53 -8.61
CA ARG A 119 -12.92 -12.83 -8.94
C ARG A 119 -13.97 -12.70 -10.04
N ASN A 120 -14.90 -11.75 -9.88
CA ASN A 120 -15.97 -11.54 -10.86
C ASN A 120 -15.42 -11.13 -12.24
N ALA A 121 -14.36 -10.33 -12.28
CA ALA A 121 -13.69 -9.97 -13.53
C ALA A 121 -13.05 -11.18 -14.24
N LYS A 122 -12.56 -12.17 -13.47
CA LYS A 122 -12.03 -13.42 -14.02
C LYS A 122 -13.14 -14.30 -14.60
N ASP A 123 -14.26 -14.40 -13.88
CA ASP A 123 -15.36 -15.31 -14.24
C ASP A 123 -16.20 -14.80 -15.42
N SER A 124 -16.19 -13.49 -15.68
CA SER A 124 -16.94 -12.86 -16.77
C SER A 124 -16.23 -12.89 -18.14
N GLY A 125 -15.03 -13.45 -18.23
CA GLY A 125 -14.30 -13.58 -19.52
C GLY A 125 -13.90 -12.25 -20.16
N LEU A 126 -14.04 -11.13 -19.46
CA LEU A 126 -13.67 -9.78 -19.94
C LEU A 126 -12.15 -9.51 -19.85
N ALA A 127 -11.35 -10.55 -19.62
CA ALA A 127 -9.93 -10.46 -19.29
C ALA A 127 -9.02 -11.30 -20.21
N GLU A 128 -9.40 -11.47 -21.48
CA GLU A 128 -8.53 -11.96 -22.56
C GLU A 128 -8.03 -10.83 -23.47
#